data_AF-A0A0W1QJ76-F1
#
_entry.id   AF-A0A0W1QJ76-F1
#
_cell.length_a   1.000
_cell.length_b   1.000
_cell.length_c   1.000
_cell.angle_alpha   90.00
_cell.angle_beta   90.00
_cell.angle_gamma   90.00
#
_symmetry.space_group_name_H-M   'P 1'
#
loop_
_entity.id
_entity.type
_entity.pdbx_description
1 polymer ?
#
loop_
_entity_poly.entity_id
_entity_poly.type
_entity_poly.pdbx_seq_one_letter_code
_entity_poly.pdbx_strand_id
1 'polypeptide(L)'
;MEQPSGLDDPEYAAFAWRRFRRVLAWMALVALLAAGAAEYWLYASMGELRIVTAIATFFGVFLTVMMAAALMGLMFLSSGTGHDAQVEDPLKDEVDID
;
A
#
# COMPACT_ATOMS: atom_id res chain seq x y z
N MET A 1 -11.03 31.96 0.03
CA MET A 1 -10.26 31.09 0.95
C MET A 1 -10.70 29.68 0.63
N GLU A 2 -9.97 28.97 -0.24
CA GLU A 2 -10.26 27.56 -0.51
C GLU A 2 -10.16 26.78 0.80
N GLN A 3 -11.17 25.96 1.09
CA GLN A 3 -11.16 25.11 2.27
C GLN A 3 -10.16 23.98 2.03
N PRO A 4 -9.25 23.66 2.98
CA PRO A 4 -8.33 22.54 2.81
C PRO A 4 -9.14 21.26 2.56
N SER A 5 -8.85 20.56 1.47
CA SER A 5 -9.55 19.37 1.03
C SER A 5 -8.58 18.19 0.89
N GLY A 6 -9.05 16.97 1.13
CA GLY A 6 -8.20 15.77 0.99
C GLY A 6 -7.07 15.68 2.02
N LEU A 7 -5.82 15.41 1.57
CA LEU A 7 -4.66 15.26 2.45
C LEU A 7 -4.15 16.58 3.05
N ASP A 8 -4.61 17.72 2.54
CA ASP A 8 -4.25 19.04 3.08
C ASP A 8 -5.00 19.34 4.38
N ASP A 9 -6.10 18.62 4.64
CA ASP A 9 -6.75 18.57 5.95
C ASP A 9 -5.96 17.63 6.89
N PRO A 10 -5.34 18.15 7.98
CA PRO A 10 -4.54 17.35 8.89
C PRO A 10 -5.34 16.26 9.61
N GLU A 11 -6.64 16.47 9.86
CA GLU A 11 -7.48 15.47 10.52
C GLU A 11 -7.78 14.28 9.59
N TYR A 12 -8.15 14.58 8.34
CA TYR A 12 -8.39 13.56 7.31
C TYR A 12 -7.10 12.78 6.97
N ALA A 13 -5.98 13.48 6.77
CA ALA A 13 -4.70 12.85 6.50
C ALA A 13 -4.27 11.89 7.62
N ALA A 14 -4.42 12.29 8.88
CA ALA A 14 -4.10 11.44 10.02
C ALA A 14 -4.96 10.16 10.06
N PHE A 15 -6.24 10.26 9.70
CA PHE A 15 -7.13 9.11 9.57
C PHE A 15 -6.70 8.17 8.44
N ALA A 16 -6.45 8.71 7.24
CA ALA A 16 -6.06 7.92 6.08
C ALA A 16 -4.72 7.19 6.30
N TRP A 17 -3.71 7.88 6.83
CA TRP A 17 -2.40 7.30 7.16
C TRP A 17 -2.47 6.21 8.24
N ARG A 18 -3.34 6.36 9.23
CA ARG A 18 -3.56 5.35 10.27
C ARG A 18 -4.17 4.08 9.67
N ARG A 19 -5.10 4.21 8.72
CA ARG A 19 -5.67 3.06 8.01
C ARG A 19 -4.64 2.38 7.12
N PHE A 20 -3.86 3.15 6.35
CA PHE A 20 -2.77 2.62 5.52
C PHE A 20 -1.77 1.80 6.34
N ARG A 21 -1.28 2.34 7.47
CA ARG A 21 -0.36 1.62 8.36
C ARG A 21 -0.96 0.35 8.96
N ARG A 22 -2.26 0.36 9.28
CA ARG A 22 -2.96 -0.84 9.77
C ARG A 22 -3.02 -1.93 8.69
N VAL A 23 -3.28 -1.57 7.44
CA VAL A 23 -3.25 -2.52 6.32
C VAL A 23 -1.84 -3.07 6.12
N LEU A 24 -0.82 -2.21 6.13
CA LEU A 24 0.57 -2.66 6.04
C LEU A 24 0.99 -3.59 7.19
N ALA A 25 0.51 -3.34 8.41
CA ALA A 25 0.79 -4.22 9.54
C ALA A 25 0.18 -5.63 9.34
N TRP A 26 -1.03 -5.71 8.79
CA TRP A 26 -1.63 -7.00 8.42
C TRP A 26 -0.89 -7.67 7.26
N MET A 27 -0.48 -6.89 6.26
CA MET A 27 0.31 -7.40 5.14
C MET A 27 1.70 -7.88 5.57
N ALA A 28 2.29 -7.29 6.61
CA ALA A 28 3.53 -7.78 7.19
C ALA A 28 3.37 -9.19 7.77
N LEU A 29 2.24 -9.48 8.42
CA LEU A 29 1.95 -10.84 8.89
C LEU A 29 1.84 -11.82 7.71
N VAL A 30 1.14 -11.45 6.65
CA VAL A 30 1.03 -12.28 5.43
C VAL A 30 2.40 -12.49 4.78
N ALA A 31 3.22 -11.43 4.70
CA ALA A 31 4.57 -11.49 4.15
C ALA A 31 5.50 -12.39 4.99
N LEU A 32 5.39 -12.35 6.32
CA LEU A 32 6.13 -13.25 7.23
C LEU A 32 5.73 -14.71 7.00
N LEU A 33 4.43 -14.98 6.85
CA LEU A 33 3.94 -16.33 6.54
C LEU A 33 4.42 -16.80 5.17
N ALA A 34 4.39 -15.95 4.15
CA ALA A 34 4.88 -16.27 2.82
C ALA A 34 6.39 -16.53 2.80
N ALA A 35 7.18 -15.69 3.48
CA ALA A 35 8.63 -15.88 3.61
C ALA A 35 8.96 -17.16 4.39
N GLY A 36 8.24 -17.45 5.48
CA GLY A 36 8.39 -18.70 6.24
C GLY A 36 8.00 -19.93 5.44
N ALA A 37 6.93 -19.87 4.64
CA ALA A 37 6.51 -20.96 3.77
C ALA A 37 7.54 -21.21 2.65
N ALA A 38 8.09 -20.13 2.07
CA ALA A 38 9.16 -20.24 1.08
C ALA A 38 10.41 -20.88 1.69
N GLU A 39 10.81 -20.47 2.90
CA GLU A 39 11.98 -21.03 3.59
C GLU A 39 11.78 -22.49 3.97
N TYR A 40 10.58 -22.86 4.45
CA TYR A 40 10.22 -24.25 4.71
C TYR A 40 10.30 -25.11 3.44
N TRP A 41 9.76 -24.62 2.32
CA TRP A 41 9.83 -25.30 1.03
C TRP A 41 11.29 -25.47 0.56
N LEU A 42 12.10 -24.43 0.75
CA LEU A 42 13.51 -24.43 0.37
C LEU A 42 14.31 -25.44 1.19
N TYR A 43 14.08 -25.48 2.50
CA TYR A 43 14.67 -26.47 3.40
C TYR A 43 14.24 -27.90 3.06
N ALA A 44 12.94 -28.11 2.79
CA ALA A 44 12.42 -29.42 2.44
C ALA A 44 12.95 -29.97 1.10
N SER A 45 13.28 -29.08 0.15
CA SER A 45 13.73 -29.45 -1.19
C SER A 45 15.25 -29.56 -1.33
N MET A 46 16.02 -28.68 -0.67
CA MET A 46 17.48 -28.63 -0.81
C MET A 46 18.25 -29.06 0.45
N GLY A 47 17.56 -29.36 1.56
CA GLY A 47 18.19 -29.69 2.83
C GLY A 47 18.65 -28.46 3.60
N GLU A 48 19.72 -28.59 4.39
CA GLU A 48 20.23 -27.49 5.21
C GLU A 48 20.70 -26.30 4.37
N LEU A 49 20.18 -25.12 4.70
CA LEU A 49 20.52 -23.88 4.04
C LEU A 49 21.62 -23.15 4.81
N ARG A 50 22.58 -22.58 4.08
CA ARG A 50 23.53 -21.62 4.67
C ARG A 50 22.76 -20.42 5.20
N ILE A 51 23.15 -19.92 6.36
CA ILE A 51 22.49 -18.79 7.03
C ILE A 51 22.34 -17.55 6.14
N VAL A 52 23.32 -17.26 5.29
CA VAL A 52 23.27 -16.13 4.35
C VAL A 52 22.19 -16.34 3.30
N THR A 53 22.03 -17.57 2.79
CA THR A 53 20.99 -17.92 1.82
C THR A 53 19.62 -17.76 2.46
N ALA A 54 19.42 -18.33 3.64
CA ALA A 54 18.16 -18.25 4.38
C ALA A 54 17.72 -16.80 4.65
N ILE A 55 18.66 -15.95 5.08
CA ILE A 55 18.38 -14.52 5.31
C ILE A 55 18.03 -13.82 3.99
N ALA A 56 18.79 -14.09 2.92
CA ALA A 56 18.57 -13.46 1.62
C ALA A 56 17.21 -13.85 1.01
N THR A 57 16.83 -15.13 1.07
CA THR A 57 15.55 -15.62 0.55
C THR A 57 14.38 -15.12 1.38
N PHE A 58 14.50 -15.16 2.71
CA PHE A 58 13.48 -14.65 3.61
C PHE A 58 13.20 -13.16 3.36
N PHE A 59 14.24 -12.31 3.37
CA PHE A 59 14.06 -10.88 3.11
C PHE A 59 13.65 -10.60 1.67
N GLY A 60 14.13 -11.37 0.69
CA GLY A 60 13.72 -11.23 -0.70
C GLY A 60 12.21 -11.42 -0.87
N VAL A 61 11.65 -12.48 -0.30
CA VAL A 61 10.21 -12.75 -0.34
C VAL A 61 9.43 -11.71 0.48
N PHE A 62 9.85 -11.47 1.72
CA PHE A 62 9.16 -10.54 2.61
C PHE A 62 9.08 -9.12 2.03
N LEU A 63 10.21 -8.57 1.59
CA LEU A 63 10.29 -7.20 1.06
C LEU A 63 9.54 -7.07 -0.25
N THR A 64 9.53 -8.09 -1.11
CA THR A 64 8.76 -8.07 -2.36
C THR A 64 7.26 -7.99 -2.09
N VAL A 65 6.74 -8.83 -1.18
CA VAL A 65 5.32 -8.81 -0.81
C VAL A 65 4.95 -7.48 -0.15
N MET A 66 5.79 -6.98 0.76
CA MET A 66 5.57 -5.69 1.42
C MET A 66 5.62 -4.52 0.45
N MET A 67 6.52 -4.55 -0.55
CA MET A 67 6.59 -3.54 -1.61
C MET A 67 5.29 -3.53 -2.41
N ALA A 68 4.81 -4.69 -2.87
CA ALA A 68 3.55 -4.79 -3.58
C ALA A 68 2.37 -4.26 -2.75
N ALA A 69 2.30 -4.62 -1.47
CA ALA A 69 1.29 -4.13 -0.53
C ALA A 69 1.35 -2.61 -0.34
N ALA A 70 2.54 -2.04 -0.22
CA ALA A 70 2.74 -0.61 -0.06
C ALA A 70 2.30 0.16 -1.30
N LEU A 71 2.71 -0.29 -2.48
CA LEU A 71 2.31 0.33 -3.75
C LEU A 71 0.78 0.28 -3.94
N MET A 72 0.16 -0.87 -3.67
CA MET A 72 -1.30 -1.00 -3.75
C MET A 72 -2.02 -0.11 -2.73
N GLY A 73 -1.50 -0.04 -1.50
CA GLY A 73 -2.06 0.83 -0.47
C GLY A 73 -1.93 2.32 -0.80
N LEU A 74 -0.81 2.72 -1.42
CA LEU A 74 -0.59 4.09 -1.89
C LEU A 74 -1.54 4.43 -3.06
N MET A 75 -1.79 3.49 -3.96
CA MET A 75 -2.77 3.66 -5.04
C MET A 75 -4.18 3.95 -4.46
N PHE A 76 -4.60 3.23 -3.42
CA PHE A 76 -5.87 3.50 -2.74
C PHE A 76 -5.90 4.87 -2.06
N LEU A 77 -4.80 5.25 -1.40
CA LEU A 77 -4.67 6.57 -0.80
C LEU A 77 -4.81 7.66 -1.87
N SER A 78 -4.13 7.49 -3.02
CA SER A 78 -4.20 8.40 -4.16
C SER A 78 -5.63 8.59 -4.70
N SER A 79 -6.40 7.51 -4.85
CA SER A 79 -7.78 7.58 -5.35
C SER A 79 -8.77 8.17 -4.31
N GLY A 80 -8.50 7.99 -3.02
CA GLY A 80 -9.41 8.38 -1.94
C GLY A 80 -9.28 9.82 -1.46
N THR A 81 -8.31 10.59 -1.96
CA THR A 81 -8.01 11.94 -1.45
C THR A 81 -8.73 13.06 -2.20
N GLY A 82 -9.66 12.72 -3.09
CA GLY A 82 -10.58 13.68 -3.70
C GLY A 82 -9.97 14.56 -4.80
N HIS A 83 -8.80 14.20 -5.34
CA HIS A 83 -8.12 14.96 -6.39
C HIS A 83 -9.01 15.12 -7.64
N ASP A 84 -9.77 14.08 -7.99
CA ASP A 84 -10.63 14.08 -9.18
C ASP A 84 -11.98 14.81 -8.96
N ALA A 85 -12.36 15.05 -7.70
CA ALA A 85 -13.58 15.79 -7.35
C ALA A 85 -13.35 17.31 -7.25
N GLN A 86 -12.10 17.76 -7.33
CA GLN A 86 -11.70 19.17 -7.27
C GLN A 86 -11.54 19.80 -8.66
N VAL A 87 -11.87 19.08 -9.73
CA VAL A 87 -11.95 19.68 -11.07
C VAL A 87 -13.21 20.56 -11.12
N GLU A 88 -13.04 21.86 -10.92
CA GLU A 88 -14.05 22.83 -11.37
C GLU A 88 -14.26 22.62 -12.87
N ASP A 89 -15.47 22.20 -13.25
CA ASP A 89 -15.87 22.09 -14.65
C ASP A 89 -16.06 23.52 -15.20
N PRO A 90 -15.14 24.05 -16.02
CA PRO A 90 -15.22 25.43 -16.49
C PRO A 90 -16.40 25.67 -17.43
N LEU A 91 -17.03 24.60 -17.95
CA LEU A 91 -18.12 24.64 -18.91
C LEU A 91 -19.50 24.52 -18.25
N LYS A 92 -19.55 24.33 -16.92
CA LYS A 92 -20.80 24.13 -16.18
C LYS A 92 -21.78 25.32 -16.30
N ASP A 93 -21.27 26.50 -16.63
CA ASP A 93 -22.06 27.72 -16.84
C ASP A 93 -22.27 28.07 -18.32
N GLU A 94 -21.67 27.31 -19.26
CA GLU A 94 -21.65 27.63 -20.69
C GLU A 94 -22.52 26.68 -21.54
N VAL A 95 -22.95 25.54 -20.98
CA VAL A 95 -23.79 24.56 -21.68
C VAL A 95 -25.01 24.20 -20.83
N ASP A 96 -26.17 24.75 -21.18
CA ASP A 96 -27.47 24.32 -20.66
C ASP A 96 -27.90 23.06 -21.43
N ILE A 97 -27.89 21.91 -20.75
CA ILE A 97 -28.31 20.62 -21.33
C ILE A 97 -29.73 20.34 -20.83
N ASP A 98 -30.72 20.76 -21.62
CA ASP A 98 -32.12 20.34 -21.51
C ASP A 98 -32.31 18.84 -21.86
#